data_AF-A0A1R0ZVE0-F1
#
_entry.id   AF-A0A1R0ZVE0-F1
#
_cell.length_a   1.000
_cell.length_b   1.000
_cell.length_c   1.000
_cell.angle_alpha   90.00
_cell.angle_beta   90.00
_cell.angle_gamma   90.00
#
_symmetry.space_group_name_H-M   'P 1'
#
loop_
_entity.id
_entity.type
_entity.pdbx_description
1 polymer ?
#
loop_
_entity_poly.entity_id
_entity_poly.type
_entity_poly.pdbx_seq_one_letter_code
_entity_poly.pdbx_strand_id
1 'polypeptide(L)'
;MKTSYLKRYIRFRTNLEGRYFIWSIIIELISRFPISLKEAIDLINQNWRLIELTNHDEMAYHESPEFWAKDFYWGHNSIWWKKGGNRIQMGLEPLKPERKNKFDNYYVCTINTGEIINNYSVLLSYSNVKALKLIGLIDKDKGLIYSFSAKNYNEALMKHYRKSGWGTYREEG
;
A
#
# COMPACT_ATOMS: atom_id res chain seq x y z
N MET A 1 16.57 1.50 14.03
CA MET A 1 15.96 1.97 12.77
C MET A 1 16.00 3.50 12.74
N LYS A 2 16.51 4.14 11.69
CA LYS A 2 16.58 5.62 11.61
C LYS A 2 15.17 6.18 11.32
N THR A 3 14.42 6.54 12.35
CA THR A 3 13.02 7.03 12.31
C THR A 3 12.89 8.49 11.81
N SER A 4 13.97 9.10 11.30
CA SER A 4 14.02 10.50 10.91
C SER A 4 13.48 10.81 9.50
N TYR A 5 13.28 9.80 8.64
CA TYR A 5 12.97 10.04 7.23
C TYR A 5 11.52 10.49 6.97
N LEU A 6 10.51 9.96 7.69
CA LEU A 6 9.10 10.39 7.52
C LEU A 6 8.86 11.85 7.85
N LYS A 7 9.63 12.40 8.80
CA LYS A 7 9.44 13.79 9.26
C LYS A 7 9.60 14.80 8.12
N ARG A 8 10.28 14.42 7.03
CA ARG A 8 10.46 15.25 5.84
C ARG A 8 9.30 15.15 4.84
N TYR A 9 8.50 14.09 4.90
CA TYR A 9 7.47 13.80 3.90
C TYR A 9 6.04 13.98 4.42
N ILE A 10 5.82 13.72 5.71
CA ILE A 10 4.51 13.90 6.36
C ILE A 10 4.37 15.32 6.86
N ARG A 11 3.26 15.96 6.47
CA ARG A 11 3.00 17.40 6.69
C ARG A 11 2.10 17.70 7.89
N PHE A 12 1.72 16.67 8.64
CA PHE A 12 0.94 16.78 9.88
C PHE A 12 1.70 16.16 11.06
N ARG A 13 1.24 16.44 12.28
CA ARG A 13 1.95 16.01 13.50
C ARG A 13 1.73 14.52 13.75
N THR A 14 2.82 13.82 14.06
CA THR A 14 2.81 12.38 14.32
C THR A 14 3.87 12.01 15.37
N ASN A 15 3.52 11.11 16.28
CA ASN A 15 4.48 10.47 17.19
C ASN A 15 5.27 9.35 16.44
N LEU A 16 5.89 8.41 17.17
CA LEU A 16 6.63 7.30 16.53
C LEU A 16 5.70 6.20 16.00
N GLU A 17 4.68 5.86 16.78
CA GLU A 17 3.67 4.85 16.42
C GLU A 17 2.87 5.28 15.18
N GLY A 18 2.34 6.51 15.17
CA GLY A 18 1.65 7.07 14.01
C GLY A 18 2.51 7.09 12.75
N ARG A 19 3.84 7.20 12.89
CA ARG A 19 4.75 7.05 11.75
C ARG A 19 4.80 5.62 11.22
N TYR A 20 4.83 4.62 12.10
CA TYR A 20 4.78 3.22 11.69
C TYR A 20 3.45 2.88 11.03
N PHE A 21 2.35 3.39 11.59
CA PHE A 21 1.02 3.23 11.03
C PHE A 21 0.91 3.84 9.62
N ILE A 22 1.39 5.08 9.45
CA ILE A 22 1.46 5.72 8.12
C ILE A 22 2.30 4.90 7.14
N TRP A 23 3.42 4.32 7.59
CA TRP A 23 4.20 3.45 6.71
C TRP A 23 3.40 2.26 6.24
N SER A 24 2.67 1.59 7.14
CA SER A 24 1.80 0.49 6.77
C SER A 24 0.78 0.92 5.71
N ILE A 25 0.17 2.10 5.84
CA ILE A 25 -0.78 2.63 4.85
C ILE A 25 -0.09 2.90 3.50
N ILE A 26 1.10 3.50 3.51
CA ILE A 26 1.87 3.76 2.28
C ILE A 26 2.15 2.45 1.54
N ILE A 27 2.51 1.39 2.26
CA ILE A 27 2.79 0.08 1.66
C ILE A 27 1.51 -0.53 1.07
N GLU A 28 0.38 -0.45 1.77
CA GLU A 28 -0.92 -0.89 1.24
C GLU A 28 -1.29 -0.12 -0.04
N LEU A 29 -1.08 1.20 -0.04
CA LEU A 29 -1.35 2.06 -1.19
C LEU A 29 -0.56 1.65 -2.44
N ILE A 30 0.76 1.58 -2.34
CA ILE A 30 1.64 1.34 -3.50
C ILE A 30 1.69 -0.13 -3.93
N SER A 31 1.26 -1.05 -3.07
CA SER A 31 1.15 -2.47 -3.41
C SER A 31 -0.17 -2.77 -4.10
N ARG A 32 -1.28 -2.11 -3.73
CA ARG A 32 -2.60 -2.40 -4.30
C ARG A 32 -2.97 -1.51 -5.47
N PHE A 33 -2.52 -0.27 -5.49
CA PHE A 33 -2.93 0.71 -6.48
C PHE A 33 -1.79 1.08 -7.42
N PRO A 34 -2.08 1.49 -8.67
CA PRO A 34 -1.09 1.86 -9.67
C PRO A 34 -0.52 3.26 -9.40
N ILE A 35 -0.10 3.53 -8.16
CA ILE A 35 0.46 4.81 -7.74
C ILE A 35 1.89 4.62 -7.21
N SER A 36 2.67 5.68 -7.36
CA SER A 36 4.04 5.78 -6.86
C SER A 36 4.07 6.08 -5.36
N LEU A 37 5.23 5.85 -4.73
CA LEU A 37 5.49 6.29 -3.35
C LEU A 37 5.17 7.78 -3.14
N LYS A 38 5.51 8.64 -4.11
CA LYS A 38 5.25 10.07 -4.02
C LYS A 38 3.75 10.37 -3.98
N GLU A 39 2.99 9.77 -4.90
CA GLU A 39 1.54 9.93 -4.95
C GLU A 39 0.86 9.39 -3.69
N ALA A 40 1.33 8.25 -3.14
CA ALA A 40 0.82 7.73 -1.87
C ALA A 40 1.06 8.70 -0.70
N ILE A 41 2.25 9.29 -0.60
CA ILE A 41 2.56 10.31 0.41
C ILE A 41 1.68 11.55 0.24
N ASP A 42 1.50 12.01 -1.01
CA ASP A 42 0.67 13.18 -1.32
C ASP A 42 -0.81 12.92 -0.95
N LEU A 43 -1.34 11.73 -1.25
CA LEU A 43 -2.70 11.32 -0.86
C LEU A 43 -2.91 11.35 0.66
N ILE A 44 -1.98 10.77 1.43
CA ILE A 44 -2.08 10.76 2.89
C ILE A 44 -2.03 12.20 3.43
N ASN A 45 -1.07 13.00 2.96
CA ASN A 45 -0.98 14.40 3.37
C ASN A 45 -2.22 15.22 3.03
N GLN A 46 -2.88 14.94 1.91
CA GLN A 46 -4.11 15.62 1.51
C GLN A 46 -5.29 15.23 2.40
N ASN A 47 -5.49 13.92 2.63
CA ASN A 47 -6.63 13.41 3.39
C ASN A 47 -6.50 13.70 4.89
N TRP A 48 -5.28 13.70 5.43
CA TRP A 48 -5.02 13.88 6.87
C TRP A 48 -4.37 15.22 7.20
N ARG A 49 -4.52 16.25 6.34
CA ARG A 49 -3.92 17.58 6.56
C ARG A 49 -4.33 18.27 7.87
N LEU A 50 -5.48 17.89 8.44
CA LEU A 50 -6.05 18.45 9.67
C LEU A 50 -6.05 17.45 10.85
N ILE A 51 -5.42 16.29 10.69
CA ILE A 51 -5.36 15.25 11.73
C ILE A 51 -4.00 15.30 12.42
N GLU A 52 -3.96 14.99 13.70
CA GLU A 52 -2.72 14.72 14.44
C GLU A 52 -2.72 13.26 14.91
N LEU A 53 -1.59 12.56 14.75
CA LEU A 53 -1.41 11.18 15.23
C LEU A 53 -0.42 11.19 16.40
N THR A 54 -0.81 11.83 17.49
CA THR A 54 0.06 12.04 18.66
C THR A 54 -0.34 11.21 19.87
N ASN A 55 -1.60 10.79 19.96
CA ASN A 55 -2.13 9.91 21.01
C ASN A 55 -2.40 8.50 20.47
N HIS A 56 -2.58 7.49 21.34
CA HIS A 56 -2.89 6.10 20.93
C HIS A 56 -4.40 5.90 20.68
N ASP A 57 -5.25 6.77 21.26
CA ASP A 57 -6.72 6.68 21.13
C ASP A 57 -7.28 7.49 19.95
N GLU A 58 -6.44 7.85 18.97
CA GLU A 58 -6.93 8.56 17.79
C GLU A 58 -7.83 7.66 16.95
N MET A 59 -8.94 8.19 16.42
CA MET A 59 -9.87 7.45 15.54
C MET A 59 -9.18 6.75 14.37
N ALA A 60 -8.04 7.28 13.92
CA ALA A 60 -7.22 6.67 12.87
C ALA A 60 -6.80 5.23 13.18
N TYR A 61 -6.52 4.88 14.45
CA TYR A 61 -6.04 3.54 14.83
C TYR A 61 -7.15 2.50 14.98
N HIS A 62 -8.42 2.92 14.96
CA HIS A 62 -9.55 1.98 15.00
C HIS A 62 -9.76 1.24 13.67
N GLU A 63 -9.14 1.74 12.60
CA GLU A 63 -9.22 1.16 11.27
C GLU A 63 -7.87 0.61 10.82
N SER A 64 -7.91 -0.38 9.92
CA SER A 64 -6.68 -1.01 9.42
C SER A 64 -5.94 -0.13 8.39
N PRO A 65 -4.63 -0.35 8.17
CA PRO A 65 -3.92 0.29 7.07
C PRO A 65 -4.54 0.03 5.70
N GLU A 66 -5.10 -1.17 5.49
CA GLU A 66 -5.83 -1.53 4.27
C GLU A 66 -7.08 -0.67 4.09
N PHE A 67 -7.83 -0.43 5.18
CA PHE A 67 -9.01 0.43 5.16
C PHE A 67 -8.62 1.83 4.67
N TRP A 68 -7.62 2.45 5.31
CA TRP A 68 -7.19 3.81 4.95
C TRP A 68 -6.64 3.90 3.54
N ALA A 69 -5.91 2.89 3.06
CA ALA A 69 -5.42 2.87 1.69
C ALA A 69 -6.58 2.90 0.68
N LYS A 70 -7.64 2.13 0.92
CA LYS A 70 -8.84 2.12 0.07
C LYS A 70 -9.62 3.43 0.17
N ASP A 71 -9.79 3.94 1.39
CA ASP A 71 -10.50 5.19 1.63
C ASP A 71 -9.80 6.39 1.00
N PHE A 72 -8.47 6.46 1.05
CA PHE A 72 -7.70 7.52 0.39
C PHE A 72 -7.67 7.40 -1.13
N TYR A 73 -7.58 6.18 -1.67
CA TYR A 73 -7.47 5.99 -3.11
C TYR A 73 -8.81 6.19 -3.84
N TRP A 74 -9.89 5.59 -3.35
CA TRP A 74 -11.21 5.70 -3.98
C TRP A 74 -12.05 6.84 -3.42
N GLY A 75 -11.73 7.35 -2.23
CA GLY A 75 -12.54 8.31 -1.50
C GLY A 75 -13.69 7.65 -0.75
N HIS A 76 -14.04 8.19 0.41
CA HIS A 76 -15.11 7.66 1.27
C HIS A 76 -16.46 7.49 0.53
N ASN A 77 -16.80 8.45 -0.35
CA ASN A 77 -18.07 8.45 -1.09
C ASN A 77 -18.15 7.41 -2.21
N SER A 78 -17.08 6.66 -2.49
CA SER A 78 -17.08 5.57 -3.49
C SER A 78 -17.76 4.29 -3.02
N ILE A 79 -18.10 4.21 -1.73
CA ILE A 79 -18.74 3.06 -1.08
C ILE A 79 -17.91 1.79 -1.36
N TRP A 80 -16.59 1.90 -1.22
CA TRP A 80 -15.65 0.86 -1.64
C TRP A 80 -15.80 -0.45 -0.86
N TRP A 81 -16.47 -0.41 0.30
CA TRP A 81 -16.79 -1.59 1.11
C TRP A 81 -17.91 -2.45 0.52
N LYS A 82 -18.67 -1.96 -0.49
CA LYS A 82 -19.64 -2.76 -1.25
C LYS A 82 -18.98 -3.37 -2.48
N LYS A 83 -19.06 -4.70 -2.61
CA LYS A 83 -18.40 -5.50 -3.66
C LYS A 83 -19.41 -6.35 -4.44
N GLY A 84 -19.02 -6.79 -5.65
CA GLY A 84 -19.75 -7.79 -6.43
C GLY A 84 -21.21 -7.44 -6.69
N GLY A 85 -22.11 -8.41 -6.50
CA GLY A 85 -23.55 -8.25 -6.81
C GLY A 85 -24.21 -7.08 -6.08
N ASN A 86 -23.84 -6.80 -4.83
CA ASN A 86 -24.36 -5.66 -4.08
C ASN A 86 -23.99 -4.33 -4.74
N ARG A 87 -22.78 -4.23 -5.27
CA ARG A 87 -22.31 -3.03 -5.96
C ARG A 87 -23.05 -2.79 -7.28
N ILE A 88 -23.27 -3.88 -8.04
CA ILE A 88 -24.05 -3.87 -9.29
C ILE A 88 -25.50 -3.44 -9.03
N GLN A 89 -26.13 -3.98 -7.99
CA GLN A 89 -27.52 -3.62 -7.61
C GLN A 89 -27.66 -2.14 -7.24
N MET A 90 -26.61 -1.53 -6.69
CA MET A 90 -26.57 -0.12 -6.34
C MET A 90 -26.20 0.80 -7.53
N GLY A 91 -25.99 0.24 -8.73
CA GLY A 91 -25.59 1.02 -9.91
C GLY A 91 -24.21 1.67 -9.79
N LEU A 92 -23.31 1.09 -8.98
CA LEU A 92 -21.98 1.64 -8.73
C LEU A 92 -20.94 1.03 -9.69
N GLU A 93 -20.04 1.87 -10.20
CA GLU A 93 -18.94 1.47 -11.09
C GLU A 93 -17.97 0.48 -10.43
N PRO A 94 -17.46 -0.55 -11.13
CA PRO A 94 -16.54 -1.55 -10.55
C PRO A 94 -15.30 -0.94 -9.86
N LEU A 95 -14.86 -1.53 -8.75
CA LEU A 95 -13.67 -1.07 -8.01
C LEU A 95 -12.38 -1.68 -8.57
N LYS A 96 -12.03 -1.29 -9.79
CA LYS A 96 -10.79 -1.76 -10.43
C LYS A 96 -9.82 -0.61 -10.61
N PRO A 97 -8.63 -0.65 -9.98
CA PRO A 97 -7.61 0.34 -10.27
C PRO A 97 -7.20 0.20 -11.74
N GLU A 98 -7.19 1.30 -12.48
CA GLU A 98 -6.76 1.28 -13.88
C GLU A 98 -5.24 1.07 -13.96
N ARG A 99 -4.80 -0.19 -14.09
CA ARG A 99 -3.38 -0.53 -14.21
C ARG A 99 -2.97 -0.53 -15.68
N LYS A 100 -2.18 0.46 -16.11
CA LYS A 100 -1.61 0.47 -17.46
C LYS A 100 -0.72 -0.76 -17.67
N ASN A 101 -0.86 -1.39 -18.84
CA ASN A 101 0.07 -2.44 -19.26
C ASN A 101 1.47 -1.82 -19.41
N LYS A 102 2.37 -2.22 -18.53
CA LYS A 102 3.76 -1.83 -18.55
C LYS A 102 4.60 -3.04 -18.16
N PHE A 103 5.39 -3.50 -19.13
CA PHE A 103 6.38 -4.53 -18.87
C PHE A 103 7.38 -3.99 -17.86
N ASP A 104 7.50 -4.67 -16.72
CA ASP A 104 8.36 -4.28 -15.62
C ASP A 104 8.80 -5.52 -14.84
N ASN A 105 9.79 -5.32 -13.97
CA ASN A 105 10.15 -6.28 -12.94
C ASN A 105 9.38 -5.96 -11.67
N TYR A 106 8.67 -6.97 -11.16
CA TYR A 106 7.94 -6.92 -9.91
C TYR A 106 8.64 -7.78 -8.89
N TYR A 107 8.80 -7.26 -7.68
CA TYR A 107 9.61 -7.85 -6.63
C TYR A 107 8.71 -8.15 -5.44
N VAL A 108 8.87 -9.33 -4.88
CA VAL A 108 8.29 -9.67 -3.58
C VAL A 108 9.31 -9.31 -2.51
N CYS A 109 8.95 -8.38 -1.64
CA CYS A 109 9.83 -7.84 -0.63
C CYS A 109 9.26 -8.00 0.77
N THR A 110 10.14 -8.25 1.74
CA THR A 110 9.81 -8.09 3.17
C THR A 110 9.99 -6.63 3.54
N ILE A 111 8.95 -6.04 4.12
CA ILE A 111 9.02 -4.66 4.62
C ILE A 111 8.98 -4.67 6.13
N ASN A 112 9.84 -3.84 6.73
CA ASN A 112 9.84 -3.59 8.15
C ASN A 112 9.29 -2.17 8.37
N THR A 113 8.04 -2.09 8.81
CA THR A 113 7.40 -0.82 9.14
C THR A 113 7.77 -0.31 10.54
N GLY A 114 8.46 -1.11 11.35
CA GLY A 114 8.91 -0.75 12.70
C GLY A 114 8.10 -1.37 13.84
N GLU A 115 6.97 -2.01 13.54
CA GLU A 115 6.22 -2.84 14.50
C GLU A 115 6.77 -4.27 14.51
N ILE A 116 6.94 -4.84 15.71
CA ILE A 116 7.54 -6.16 15.95
C ILE A 116 6.77 -7.31 15.26
N ILE A 117 5.52 -7.07 14.82
CA ILE A 117 4.57 -8.10 14.38
C ILE A 117 4.40 -8.16 12.85
N ASN A 118 4.88 -7.16 12.09
CA ASN A 118 4.46 -6.98 10.69
C ASN A 118 5.61 -7.07 9.67
N ASN A 119 6.33 -8.20 9.65
CA ASN A 119 7.10 -8.60 8.47
C ASN A 119 6.14 -9.24 7.46
N TYR A 120 5.54 -8.45 6.59
CA TYR A 120 4.71 -8.96 5.50
C TYR A 120 5.41 -8.85 4.15
N SER A 121 5.13 -9.84 3.29
CA SER A 121 5.65 -9.91 1.93
C SER A 121 4.73 -9.14 1.01
N VAL A 122 5.26 -8.15 0.30
CA VAL A 122 4.49 -7.35 -0.66
C VAL A 122 5.08 -7.42 -2.05
N LEU A 123 4.21 -7.45 -3.05
CA LEU A 123 4.59 -7.36 -4.47
C LEU A 123 4.63 -5.89 -4.91
N LEU A 124 5.77 -5.43 -5.41
CA LEU A 124 6.00 -4.04 -5.80
C LEU A 124 6.71 -3.93 -7.16
N SER A 125 6.44 -2.86 -7.90
CA SER A 125 7.22 -2.53 -9.10
C SER A 125 8.67 -2.17 -8.74
N TYR A 126 9.60 -2.33 -9.70
CA TYR A 126 11.00 -1.92 -9.53
C TYR A 126 11.14 -0.49 -9.02
N SER A 127 10.36 0.44 -9.59
CA SER A 127 10.38 1.85 -9.22
C SER A 127 10.02 2.09 -7.75
N ASN A 128 8.99 1.40 -7.24
CA ASN A 128 8.59 1.48 -5.84
C ASN A 128 9.63 0.83 -4.92
N VAL A 129 10.22 -0.30 -5.29
CA VAL A 129 11.32 -0.92 -4.53
C VAL A 129 12.51 0.03 -4.41
N LYS A 130 12.93 0.64 -5.53
CA LYS A 130 14.03 1.62 -5.55
C LYS A 130 13.73 2.79 -4.63
N ALA A 131 12.51 3.33 -4.69
CA ALA A 131 12.09 4.44 -3.84
C ALA A 131 12.12 4.07 -2.35
N LEU A 132 11.57 2.90 -1.97
CA LEU A 132 11.56 2.42 -0.59
C LEU A 132 12.97 2.12 -0.04
N LYS A 133 13.88 1.58 -0.88
CA LYS A 133 15.29 1.39 -0.50
C LYS A 133 15.99 2.72 -0.22
N LEU A 134 15.69 3.77 -1.00
CA LEU A 134 16.27 5.11 -0.80
C LEU A 134 15.86 5.72 0.54
N ILE A 135 14.65 5.43 1.02
CA ILE A 135 14.14 5.92 2.31
C ILE A 135 14.36 4.92 3.46
N GLY A 136 14.98 3.77 3.19
CA GLY A 136 15.40 2.80 4.19
C GLY A 136 14.29 1.91 4.76
N LEU A 137 13.17 1.72 4.04
CA LEU A 137 12.08 0.80 4.46
C LEU A 137 12.27 -0.62 3.97
N ILE A 138 13.02 -0.79 2.89
CA ILE A 138 13.47 -2.09 2.43
C ILE A 138 14.95 -2.18 2.75
N ASP A 139 15.33 -3.18 3.55
CA ASP A 139 16.73 -3.50 3.78
C ASP A 139 17.39 -3.78 2.43
N LYS A 140 18.52 -3.11 2.17
CA LYS A 140 19.23 -3.21 0.89
C LYS A 140 19.63 -4.64 0.57
N ASP A 141 19.95 -5.43 1.60
CA ASP A 141 20.60 -6.74 1.48
C ASP A 141 19.68 -7.90 1.90
N LYS A 142 18.57 -7.63 2.60
CA LYS A 142 17.67 -8.66 3.15
C LYS A 142 16.20 -8.54 2.73
N GLY A 143 15.84 -7.45 2.06
CA GLY A 143 14.45 -7.16 1.78
C GLY A 143 13.86 -7.85 0.54
N LEU A 144 14.67 -8.48 -0.31
CA LEU A 144 14.19 -9.11 -1.54
C LEU A 144 14.05 -10.63 -1.40
N ILE A 145 12.85 -11.16 -1.67
CA ILE A 145 12.59 -12.60 -1.64
C ILE A 145 12.75 -13.20 -3.04
N TYR A 146 12.04 -12.66 -4.04
CA TYR A 146 12.16 -13.04 -5.45
C TYR A 146 11.52 -11.99 -6.36
N SER A 147 11.64 -12.16 -7.68
CA SER A 147 11.06 -11.25 -8.67
C SER A 147 10.43 -11.96 -9.87
N PHE A 148 9.58 -11.24 -10.59
CA PHE A 148 8.95 -11.66 -11.84
C PHE A 148 9.05 -10.55 -12.87
N SER A 149 9.43 -10.89 -14.10
CA SER A 149 9.15 -10.04 -15.25
C SER A 149 7.73 -10.33 -15.75
N ALA A 150 6.91 -9.30 -15.93
CA ALA A 150 5.52 -9.43 -16.34
C ALA A 150 5.04 -8.22 -17.14
N LYS A 151 4.03 -8.39 -18.00
CA LYS A 151 3.48 -7.32 -18.85
C LYS A 151 2.69 -6.28 -18.05
N ASN A 152 2.22 -6.65 -16.86
CA ASN A 152 1.51 -5.79 -15.93
C ASN A 152 1.53 -6.40 -14.52
N TYR A 153 1.04 -5.62 -13.55
CA TYR A 153 0.95 -6.02 -12.15
C TYR A 153 0.05 -7.25 -11.94
N ASN A 154 -1.08 -7.36 -12.66
CA ASN A 154 -2.02 -8.49 -12.49
C ASN A 154 -1.36 -9.82 -12.87
N GLU A 155 -0.58 -9.83 -13.95
CA GLU A 155 0.20 -10.99 -14.37
C GLU A 155 1.29 -11.34 -13.35
N ALA A 156 1.99 -10.34 -12.80
CA ALA A 156 2.95 -10.57 -11.72
C ALA A 156 2.28 -11.13 -10.46
N LEU A 157 1.10 -10.64 -10.10
CA LEU A 157 0.33 -11.11 -8.95
C LEU A 157 -0.17 -12.54 -9.15
N MET A 158 -0.65 -12.87 -10.35
CA MET A 158 -0.97 -14.24 -10.73
C MET A 158 0.23 -15.18 -10.61
N LYS A 159 1.42 -14.76 -11.06
CA LYS A 159 2.67 -15.51 -10.90
C LYS A 159 3.03 -15.70 -9.42
N HIS A 160 2.87 -14.64 -8.62
CA HIS A 160 3.09 -14.68 -7.17
C HIS A 160 2.17 -15.69 -6.48
N TYR A 161 0.86 -15.62 -6.71
CA TYR A 161 -0.13 -16.53 -6.10
C TYR A 161 0.16 -18.00 -6.43
N ARG A 162 0.49 -18.28 -7.69
CA ARG A 162 0.88 -19.63 -8.12
C ARG A 162 2.14 -20.12 -7.40
N LYS A 163 3.17 -19.27 -7.30
CA LYS A 163 4.41 -19.60 -6.59
C LYS A 163 4.19 -19.83 -5.09
N SER A 164 3.28 -19.07 -4.48
CA SER A 164 2.93 -19.20 -3.05
C SER A 164 1.99 -20.36 -2.75
N GLY A 165 1.46 -21.07 -3.77
CA GLY A 165 0.47 -22.14 -3.57
C GLY A 165 -0.94 -21.65 -3.24
N TRP A 166 -1.24 -20.35 -3.40
CA TRP A 166 -2.54 -19.74 -3.08
C TRP A 166 -3.57 -19.89 -4.20
N GLY A 167 -3.22 -20.58 -5.29
CA GLY A 167 -4.10 -20.81 -6.43
C GLY A 167 -4.13 -19.63 -7.41
N THR A 168 -5.32 -19.26 -7.86
CA THR A 168 -5.54 -18.22 -8.88
C THR A 168 -6.01 -16.94 -8.21
N TYR A 169 -5.27 -15.85 -8.40
CA TYR A 169 -5.71 -14.54 -7.98
C TYR A 169 -6.96 -14.11 -8.78
N ARG A 170 -7.95 -13.56 -8.07
CA ARG A 170 -9.11 -12.88 -8.67
C ARG A 170 -9.19 -11.49 -8.05
N GLU A 171 -9.04 -10.47 -8.87
CA GLU A 171 -9.28 -9.10 -8.45
C GLU A 171 -10.78 -8.94 -8.21
N GLU A 172 -11.15 -8.62 -6.97
CA GLU A 172 -12.54 -8.36 -6.61
C GLU A 172 -13.03 -7.12 -7.38
N GLY A 173 -14.15 -7.27 -8.09
CA GLY A 173 -14.82 -6.19 -8.83
C GLY A 173 -15.95 -5.55 -8.05
#